data_AF-A0A3R7JP98-F1
#
_entry.id   AF-A0A3R7JP98-F1
#
_cell.length_a   1.000
_cell.length_b   1.000
_cell.length_c   1.000
_cell.angle_alpha   90.00
_cell.angle_beta   90.00
_cell.angle_gamma   90.00
#
_symmetry.space_group_name_H-M   'P 1'
#
loop_
_entity.id
_entity.type
_entity.pdbx_description
1 polymer ?
#
loop_
_entity_poly.entity_id
_entity_poly.type
_entity_poly.pdbx_seq_one_letter_code
_entity_poly.pdbx_strand_id
1 'polypeptide(L)'
;MGFPGVDALDGDRAVRRLRTAPDELTPDEARSVATTLLADGAFSEPYCEWLPTWYELALIAPVRYADWRLRRVAGAVAERASVTATAPRFSRPTDVRIDGAPALSRVDGFRERFLLADSLLHLEWFDHVAAADGIEVPDDLVARAREESLSYYGGERDRLSPEVRRFQRHLFGDDRWVRRVDEAYGLDSALFGLWERLLRDERRRLGGD
;
A
#
# COMPACT_ATOMS: atom_id res chain seq x y z
N MET A 1 -10.56 -7.05 -10.03
CA MET A 1 -10.45 -6.46 -11.39
C MET A 1 -10.30 -7.53 -12.48
N GLY A 2 -9.89 -8.76 -12.19
CA GLY A 2 -9.83 -9.85 -13.18
C GLY A 2 -8.56 -9.82 -14.04
N PHE A 3 -7.45 -9.34 -13.45
CA PHE A 3 -6.17 -9.27 -14.14
C PHE A 3 -5.64 -10.66 -14.48
N PRO A 4 -4.89 -10.83 -15.57
CA PRO A 4 -4.18 -12.07 -15.84
C PRO A 4 -3.23 -12.41 -14.67
N GLY A 5 -3.03 -13.71 -14.41
CA GLY A 5 -2.10 -14.17 -13.38
C GLY A 5 -2.61 -14.13 -11.94
N VAL A 6 -3.84 -13.67 -11.68
CA VAL A 6 -4.44 -13.67 -10.32
C VAL A 6 -4.47 -15.05 -9.64
N ASP A 7 -4.50 -16.13 -10.43
CA ASP A 7 -4.48 -17.50 -9.93
C ASP A 7 -3.09 -18.17 -10.06
N ALA A 8 -2.05 -17.41 -10.44
CA ALA A 8 -0.68 -17.94 -10.59
C ALA A 8 -0.10 -18.40 -9.25
N LEU A 9 -0.48 -17.73 -8.16
CA LEU A 9 -0.14 -18.11 -6.79
C LEU A 9 -1.41 -18.35 -5.96
N ASP A 10 -1.43 -19.48 -5.25
CA ASP A 10 -2.43 -19.72 -4.21
C ASP A 10 -1.99 -19.00 -2.93
N GLY A 11 -2.44 -17.76 -2.76
CA GLY A 11 -2.09 -16.92 -1.62
C GLY A 11 -2.50 -17.52 -0.27
N ASP A 12 -3.64 -18.21 -0.20
CA ASP A 12 -4.08 -18.87 1.03
C ASP A 12 -3.15 -20.03 1.41
N ARG A 13 -2.69 -20.80 0.42
CA ARG A 13 -1.67 -21.83 0.63
C ARG A 13 -0.33 -21.24 1.03
N ALA A 14 0.13 -20.17 0.38
CA ALA A 14 1.36 -19.49 0.74
C ALA A 14 1.34 -18.99 2.20
N VAL A 15 0.23 -18.37 2.63
CA VAL A 15 0.04 -17.91 4.02
C VAL A 15 0.02 -19.09 5.00
N ARG A 16 -0.66 -20.20 4.67
CA ARG A 16 -0.65 -21.41 5.52
C ARG A 16 0.76 -21.98 5.66
N ARG A 17 1.51 -22.08 4.56
CA ARG A 17 2.89 -22.58 4.55
C ARG A 17 3.81 -21.67 5.34
N LEU A 18 3.76 -20.36 5.12
CA LEU A 18 4.54 -19.39 5.87
C LEU A 18 4.34 -19.54 7.39
N ARG A 19 3.13 -19.88 7.84
CA ARG A 19 2.81 -20.09 9.26
C ARG A 19 3.27 -21.43 9.82
N THR A 20 3.26 -22.49 9.03
CA THR A 20 3.39 -23.88 9.54
C THR A 20 4.66 -24.59 9.11
N ALA A 21 5.14 -24.31 7.89
CA ALA A 21 6.34 -24.89 7.29
C ALA A 21 6.99 -23.85 6.35
N PRO A 22 7.55 -22.75 6.89
CA PRO A 22 8.12 -21.67 6.08
C PRO A 22 9.29 -22.14 5.21
N ASP A 23 9.97 -23.23 5.58
CA ASP A 23 11.06 -23.81 4.81
C ASP A 23 10.58 -24.63 3.60
N GLU A 24 9.27 -24.84 3.46
CA GLU A 24 8.63 -25.52 2.33
C GLU A 24 8.00 -24.56 1.30
N LEU A 25 8.19 -23.25 1.46
CA LEU A 25 7.76 -22.27 0.48
C LEU A 25 8.44 -22.55 -0.87
N THR A 26 7.66 -22.55 -1.95
CA THR A 26 8.25 -22.59 -3.29
C THR A 26 9.03 -21.30 -3.56
N PRO A 27 9.95 -21.27 -4.53
CA PRO A 27 10.64 -20.04 -4.90
C PRO A 27 9.70 -18.87 -5.23
N ASP A 28 8.57 -19.13 -5.90
CA ASP A 28 7.61 -18.09 -6.25
C ASP A 28 6.81 -17.60 -5.03
N GLU A 29 6.39 -18.52 -4.14
CA GLU A 29 5.76 -18.15 -2.86
C GLU A 29 6.72 -17.34 -1.99
N ALA A 30 8.00 -17.74 -1.91
CA ALA A 30 9.02 -17.04 -1.14
C ALA A 30 9.31 -15.64 -1.72
N ARG A 31 9.34 -15.50 -3.05
CA ARG A 31 9.51 -14.20 -3.72
C ARG A 31 8.33 -13.27 -3.45
N SER A 32 7.11 -13.77 -3.59
CA SER A 32 5.87 -13.04 -3.26
C SER A 32 5.89 -12.55 -1.81
N VAL A 33 6.13 -13.46 -0.85
CA VAL A 33 6.18 -13.13 0.58
C VAL A 33 7.29 -12.13 0.89
N ALA A 34 8.51 -12.36 0.40
CA ALA A 34 9.64 -11.48 0.68
C ALA A 34 9.41 -10.07 0.08
N THR A 35 8.91 -9.98 -1.15
CA THR A 35 8.57 -8.71 -1.79
C THR A 35 7.48 -7.97 -1.03
N THR A 36 6.41 -8.66 -0.62
CA THR A 36 5.32 -8.06 0.19
C THR A 36 5.86 -7.48 1.49
N LEU A 37 6.66 -8.25 2.25
CA LEU A 37 7.23 -7.78 3.50
C LEU A 37 8.17 -6.57 3.31
N LEU A 38 8.96 -6.55 2.23
CA LEU A 38 9.82 -5.41 1.88
C LEU A 38 8.99 -4.18 1.50
N ALA A 39 7.90 -4.37 0.76
CA ALA A 39 6.99 -3.30 0.38
C ALA A 39 6.27 -2.70 1.59
N ASP A 40 5.75 -3.55 2.49
CA ASP A 40 5.12 -3.13 3.75
C ASP A 40 6.08 -2.33 4.64
N GLY A 41 7.33 -2.80 4.76
CA GLY A 41 8.36 -2.12 5.53
C GLY A 41 8.74 -0.77 4.94
N ALA A 42 8.89 -0.70 3.61
CA ALA A 42 9.27 0.52 2.92
C ALA A 42 8.14 1.56 2.81
N PHE A 43 6.87 1.17 3.01
CA PHE A 43 5.70 2.03 2.79
C PHE A 43 5.55 3.16 3.81
N SER A 44 5.72 2.83 5.10
CA SER A 44 5.22 3.67 6.18
C SER A 44 5.99 4.98 6.38
N GLU A 45 7.31 4.99 6.13
CA GLU A 45 8.13 6.21 6.25
C GLU A 45 7.77 7.24 5.17
N PRO A 46 7.75 6.90 3.86
CA PRO A 46 7.18 7.76 2.83
C PRO A 46 5.79 8.26 3.19
N TYR A 47 4.89 7.38 3.64
CA TYR A 47 3.53 7.76 4.01
C TYR A 47 3.51 8.84 5.11
N CYS A 48 4.37 8.73 6.13
CA CYS A 48 4.45 9.71 7.21
C CYS A 48 4.85 11.11 6.71
N GLU A 49 5.74 11.20 5.72
CA GLU A 49 6.19 12.49 5.16
C GLU A 49 5.05 13.26 4.45
N TRP A 50 4.03 12.55 3.96
CA TRP A 50 2.84 13.19 3.40
C TRP A 50 1.93 13.80 4.46
N LEU A 51 2.04 13.37 5.72
CA LEU A 51 1.15 13.78 6.80
C LEU A 51 1.70 14.99 7.57
N PRO A 52 0.92 15.61 8.48
CA PRO A 52 1.43 16.68 9.33
C PRO A 52 2.66 16.26 10.14
N THR A 53 3.63 17.16 10.33
CA THR A 53 4.91 16.85 10.98
C THR A 53 4.79 16.22 12.37
N TRP A 54 3.76 16.57 13.15
CA TRP A 54 3.54 15.95 14.47
C TRP A 54 3.29 14.44 14.36
N TYR A 55 2.64 14.00 13.27
CA TYR A 55 2.33 12.60 13.03
C TYR A 55 3.59 11.83 12.64
N GLU A 56 4.38 12.40 11.72
CA GLU A 56 5.67 11.84 11.32
C GLU A 56 6.59 11.67 12.54
N LEU A 57 6.76 12.73 13.34
CA LEU A 57 7.59 12.67 14.54
C LEU A 57 7.11 11.62 15.55
N ALA A 58 5.80 11.44 15.69
CA ALA A 58 5.23 10.45 16.59
C ALA A 58 5.46 9.00 16.13
N LEU A 59 5.58 8.75 14.82
CA LEU A 59 5.59 7.41 14.25
C LEU A 59 6.92 6.99 13.62
N ILE A 60 7.84 7.91 13.31
CA ILE A 60 9.05 7.58 12.54
C ILE A 60 9.91 6.50 13.22
N ALA A 61 10.04 6.53 14.54
CA ALA A 61 10.82 5.54 15.29
C ALA A 61 10.19 4.13 15.24
N PRO A 62 8.90 3.92 15.62
CA PRO A 62 8.28 2.61 15.47
C PRO A 62 8.18 2.15 14.01
N VAL A 63 7.98 3.07 13.05
CA VAL A 63 7.98 2.76 11.61
C VAL A 63 9.32 2.20 11.15
N ARG A 64 10.44 2.86 11.48
CA ARG A 64 11.77 2.36 11.12
C ARG A 64 12.12 1.04 11.80
N TYR A 65 11.63 0.84 13.02
CA TYR A 65 11.77 -0.46 13.70
C TYR A 65 10.98 -1.57 12.99
N ALA A 66 9.75 -1.28 12.56
CA ALA A 66 8.94 -2.21 11.79
C ALA A 66 9.59 -2.55 10.44
N ASP A 67 10.07 -1.55 9.69
CA ASP A 67 10.81 -1.74 8.43
C ASP A 67 12.02 -2.66 8.65
N TRP A 68 12.87 -2.34 9.62
CA TRP A 68 14.03 -3.18 9.95
C TRP A 68 13.64 -4.63 10.27
N ARG A 69 12.56 -4.82 11.03
CA ARG A 69 12.09 -6.17 11.37
C ARG A 69 11.57 -6.91 10.14
N LEU A 70 10.79 -6.25 9.29
CA LEU A 70 10.25 -6.83 8.06
C LEU A 70 11.36 -7.18 7.07
N ARG A 71 12.37 -6.31 6.89
CA ARG A 71 13.55 -6.60 6.07
C ARG A 71 14.32 -7.84 6.54
N ARG A 72 14.46 -8.02 7.85
CA ARG A 72 15.13 -9.22 8.40
C ARG A 72 14.33 -10.49 8.10
N VAL A 73 13.01 -10.46 8.25
CA VAL A 73 12.15 -11.61 7.93
C VAL A 73 12.16 -11.89 6.43
N ALA A 74 12.00 -10.85 5.60
CA ALA A 74 12.05 -10.97 4.15
C ALA A 74 13.38 -11.53 3.65
N GLY A 75 14.50 -11.05 4.21
CA GLY A 75 15.83 -11.55 3.90
C GLY A 75 15.98 -13.04 4.22
N ALA A 76 15.50 -13.48 5.39
CA ALA A 76 15.53 -14.89 5.76
C ALA A 76 14.66 -15.77 4.86
N VAL A 77 13.47 -15.30 4.45
CA VAL A 77 12.59 -16.02 3.51
C VAL A 77 13.27 -16.13 2.14
N ALA A 78 13.81 -15.02 1.63
CA ALA A 78 14.45 -14.97 0.32
C ALA A 78 15.72 -15.83 0.26
N GLU A 79 16.57 -15.77 1.29
CA GLU A 79 17.82 -16.54 1.39
C GLU A 79 17.55 -18.04 1.37
N ARG A 80 16.57 -18.52 2.15
CA ARG A 80 16.24 -19.96 2.23
C ARG A 80 15.76 -20.53 0.92
N ALA A 81 14.97 -19.77 0.16
CA ALA A 81 14.47 -20.18 -1.15
C ALA A 81 15.43 -19.85 -2.30
N SER A 82 16.62 -19.28 -2.02
CA SER A 82 17.58 -18.81 -3.02
C SER A 82 16.97 -17.84 -4.05
N VAL A 83 16.11 -16.92 -3.59
CA VAL A 83 15.46 -15.91 -4.45
C VAL A 83 15.91 -14.50 -4.09
N THR A 84 15.72 -13.57 -5.03
CA THR A 84 15.89 -12.14 -4.80
C THR A 84 14.52 -11.46 -4.72
N ALA A 85 14.43 -10.44 -3.88
CA ALA A 85 13.26 -9.58 -3.72
C ALA A 85 13.72 -8.14 -3.49
N THR A 86 12.92 -7.19 -3.92
CA THR A 86 13.21 -5.75 -3.79
C THR A 86 12.02 -5.03 -3.17
N ALA A 87 12.28 -3.86 -2.59
CA ALA A 87 11.24 -2.93 -2.17
C ALA A 87 10.91 -1.95 -3.31
N PRO A 88 9.66 -1.49 -3.42
CA PRO A 88 9.30 -0.40 -4.31
C PRO A 88 9.97 0.92 -3.87
N ARG A 89 10.07 1.85 -4.82
CA ARG A 89 10.45 3.24 -4.53
C ARG A 89 9.19 4.08 -4.48
N PHE A 90 8.79 4.43 -3.27
CA PHE A 90 7.61 5.26 -3.05
C PHE A 90 7.86 6.73 -3.38
N SER A 91 6.84 7.36 -3.95
CA SER A 91 6.85 8.80 -4.21
C SER A 91 6.90 9.61 -2.91
N ARG A 92 7.77 10.62 -2.92
CA ARG A 92 7.92 11.56 -1.81
C ARG A 92 7.10 12.82 -2.10
N PRO A 93 6.53 13.48 -1.09
CA PRO A 93 5.76 14.72 -1.29
C PRO A 93 6.60 15.85 -1.91
N THR A 94 7.93 15.83 -1.71
CA THR A 94 8.89 16.77 -2.31
C THR A 94 9.03 16.61 -3.82
N ASP A 95 8.78 15.41 -4.33
CA ASP A 95 9.06 15.02 -5.70
C ASP A 95 7.79 15.02 -6.57
N VAL A 96 6.62 15.08 -5.93
CA VAL A 96 5.32 15.07 -6.61
C VAL A 96 4.80 16.48 -6.81
N ARG A 97 4.37 16.77 -8.04
CA ARG A 97 3.66 17.99 -8.40
C ARG A 97 2.26 17.64 -8.90
N ILE A 98 1.27 18.43 -8.47
CA ILE A 98 -0.13 18.32 -8.89
C ILE A 98 -0.50 19.63 -9.56
N ASP A 99 -0.87 19.55 -10.83
CA ASP A 99 -1.22 20.70 -11.66
C ASP A 99 -0.15 21.81 -11.56
N GLY A 100 1.12 21.42 -11.67
CA GLY A 100 2.27 22.32 -11.64
C GLY A 100 2.72 22.82 -10.26
N ALA A 101 2.01 22.55 -9.17
CA ALA A 101 2.38 22.97 -7.81
C ALA A 101 2.88 21.79 -6.94
N PRO A 102 3.71 22.01 -5.91
CA PRO A 102 4.07 20.96 -4.95
C PRO A 102 2.84 20.29 -4.33
N ALA A 103 2.85 18.97 -4.16
CA ALA A 103 1.65 18.23 -3.75
C ALA A 103 1.07 18.73 -2.40
N LEU A 104 1.92 18.97 -1.40
CA LEU A 104 1.47 19.43 -0.08
C LEU A 104 1.00 20.89 -0.03
N SER A 105 1.19 21.69 -1.09
CA SER A 105 0.58 23.02 -1.16
C SER A 105 -0.85 22.99 -1.66
N ARG A 106 -1.33 21.83 -2.14
CA ARG A 106 -2.68 21.67 -2.68
C ARG A 106 -3.69 21.11 -1.69
N VAL A 107 -3.21 20.43 -0.65
CA VAL A 107 -4.05 19.81 0.38
C VAL A 107 -3.67 20.34 1.75
N ASP A 108 -4.68 20.70 2.52
CA ASP A 108 -4.54 21.04 3.93
C ASP A 108 -5.37 20.07 4.77
N GLY A 109 -4.95 19.88 6.02
CA GLY A 109 -5.61 18.94 6.92
C GLY A 109 -5.09 17.51 6.83
N PHE A 110 -5.39 16.74 7.87
CA PHE A 110 -4.93 15.36 8.02
C PHE A 110 -5.61 14.42 7.02
N ARG A 111 -6.92 14.55 6.85
CA ARG A 111 -7.73 13.64 6.02
C ARG A 111 -7.35 13.74 4.55
N GLU A 112 -7.23 14.95 4.04
CA GLU A 112 -6.95 15.23 2.63
C GLU A 112 -5.54 14.73 2.28
N ARG A 113 -4.56 14.96 3.16
CA ARG A 113 -3.20 14.40 3.04
C ARG A 113 -3.19 12.88 3.11
N PHE A 114 -3.95 12.29 4.04
CA PHE A 114 -4.08 10.84 4.19
C PHE A 114 -4.63 10.18 2.92
N LEU A 115 -5.72 10.70 2.37
CA LEU A 115 -6.34 10.13 1.17
C LEU A 115 -5.47 10.34 -0.08
N LEU A 116 -4.84 11.51 -0.22
CA LEU A 116 -3.89 11.77 -1.30
C LEU A 116 -2.71 10.79 -1.26
N ALA A 117 -2.08 10.65 -0.09
CA ALA A 117 -0.96 9.74 0.10
C ALA A 117 -1.36 8.28 -0.16
N ASP A 118 -2.49 7.83 0.40
CA ASP A 118 -2.97 6.45 0.23
C ASP A 118 -3.26 6.14 -1.24
N SER A 119 -3.96 7.04 -1.94
CA SER A 119 -4.31 6.85 -3.36
C SER A 119 -3.10 6.66 -4.28
N LEU A 120 -1.96 7.24 -3.92
CA LEU A 120 -0.72 7.19 -4.68
C LEU A 120 0.18 6.04 -4.22
N LEU A 121 0.49 5.99 -2.93
CA LEU A 121 1.47 5.05 -2.39
C LEU A 121 0.94 3.62 -2.40
N HIS A 122 -0.36 3.42 -2.18
CA HIS A 122 -0.94 2.09 -2.27
C HIS A 122 -0.98 1.61 -3.73
N LEU A 123 -1.20 2.51 -4.71
CA LEU A 123 -1.05 2.15 -6.12
C LEU A 123 0.38 1.66 -6.44
N GLU A 124 1.40 2.37 -5.94
CA GLU A 124 2.82 1.99 -6.13
C GLU A 124 3.17 0.68 -5.40
N TRP A 125 2.61 0.46 -4.21
CA TRP A 125 2.75 -0.80 -3.47
C TRP A 125 2.10 -1.95 -4.25
N PHE A 126 0.86 -1.75 -4.72
CA PHE A 126 0.09 -2.78 -5.41
C PHE A 126 0.74 -3.19 -6.72
N ASP A 127 1.17 -2.23 -7.54
CA ASP A 127 1.86 -2.51 -8.81
C ASP A 127 3.11 -3.39 -8.59
N HIS A 128 3.92 -3.03 -7.59
CA HIS A 128 5.14 -3.75 -7.26
C HIS A 128 4.88 -5.17 -6.70
N VAL A 129 3.91 -5.31 -5.80
CA VAL A 129 3.57 -6.61 -5.20
C VAL A 129 2.84 -7.52 -6.21
N ALA A 130 1.92 -6.97 -7.01
CA ALA A 130 1.22 -7.69 -8.06
C ALA A 130 2.21 -8.34 -9.04
N ALA A 131 3.26 -7.61 -9.45
CA ALA A 131 4.30 -8.17 -10.32
C ALA A 131 5.04 -9.36 -9.67
N ALA A 132 5.32 -9.29 -8.36
CA ALA A 132 5.94 -10.41 -7.64
C ALA A 132 5.02 -11.63 -7.48
N ASP A 133 3.70 -11.38 -7.48
CA ASP A 133 2.66 -12.42 -7.45
C ASP A 133 2.36 -13.00 -8.84
N GLY A 134 3.01 -12.48 -9.89
CA GLY A 134 2.75 -12.89 -11.28
C GLY A 134 1.46 -12.33 -11.86
N ILE A 135 0.90 -11.30 -11.24
CA ILE A 135 -0.32 -10.61 -11.68
C ILE A 135 0.07 -9.51 -12.68
N GLU A 136 -0.50 -9.57 -13.87
CA GLU A 136 -0.24 -8.60 -14.93
C GLU A 136 -1.22 -7.43 -14.82
N VAL A 137 -0.77 -6.33 -14.21
CA VAL A 137 -1.52 -5.08 -14.15
C VAL A 137 -1.18 -4.23 -15.39
N PRO A 138 -2.17 -3.75 -16.15
CA PRO A 138 -1.87 -2.93 -17.34
C PRO A 138 -1.18 -1.61 -16.99
N ASP A 139 -0.02 -1.34 -17.60
CA ASP A 139 0.76 -0.10 -17.40
C ASP A 139 -0.07 1.17 -17.64
N ASP A 140 -0.93 1.14 -18.66
CA ASP A 140 -1.81 2.27 -18.98
C ASP A 140 -2.85 2.53 -17.88
N LEU A 141 -3.31 1.48 -17.19
CA LEU A 141 -4.21 1.62 -16.06
C LEU A 141 -3.47 2.21 -14.86
N VAL A 142 -2.25 1.75 -14.57
CA VAL A 142 -1.42 2.29 -13.47
C VAL A 142 -1.10 3.76 -13.71
N ALA A 143 -0.66 4.12 -14.92
CA ALA A 143 -0.36 5.49 -15.28
C ALA A 143 -1.60 6.41 -15.17
N ARG A 144 -2.74 5.97 -15.72
CA ARG A 144 -4.01 6.72 -15.60
C ARG A 144 -4.47 6.82 -14.15
N ALA A 145 -4.37 5.75 -13.36
CA ALA A 145 -4.76 5.76 -11.97
C ALA A 145 -3.91 6.75 -11.16
N ARG A 146 -2.60 6.80 -11.41
CA ARG A 146 -1.70 7.78 -10.80
C ARG A 146 -2.09 9.22 -11.15
N GLU A 147 -2.22 9.52 -12.44
CA GLU A 147 -2.57 10.86 -12.92
C GLU A 147 -3.92 11.33 -12.38
N GLU A 148 -4.97 10.53 -12.58
CA GLU A 148 -6.32 10.90 -12.17
C GLU A 148 -6.46 11.02 -10.66
N SER A 149 -5.79 10.17 -9.88
CA SER A 149 -5.90 10.20 -8.41
C SER A 149 -5.19 11.42 -7.83
N LEU A 150 -4.02 11.80 -8.36
CA LEU A 150 -3.34 13.04 -7.97
C LEU A 150 -4.22 14.26 -8.23
N SER A 151 -4.78 14.38 -9.44
CA SER A 151 -5.67 15.50 -9.76
C SER A 151 -7.01 15.45 -9.01
N TYR A 152 -7.50 14.28 -8.60
CA TYR A 152 -8.76 14.14 -7.86
C TYR A 152 -8.62 14.43 -6.36
N TYR A 153 -7.58 13.91 -5.72
CA TYR A 153 -7.37 14.09 -4.28
C TYR A 153 -6.62 15.37 -3.92
N GLY A 154 -5.86 15.95 -4.86
CA GLY A 154 -5.09 17.17 -4.63
C GLY A 154 -5.14 18.18 -5.77
N GLY A 155 -6.04 18.03 -6.74
CA GLY A 155 -6.15 18.95 -7.88
C GLY A 155 -7.58 19.42 -8.12
N GLU A 156 -7.86 19.84 -9.35
CA GLU A 156 -9.16 20.41 -9.74
C GLU A 156 -10.14 19.37 -10.31
N ARG A 157 -9.78 18.08 -10.32
CA ARG A 157 -10.60 17.05 -10.94
C ARG A 157 -11.77 16.68 -10.05
N ASP A 158 -13.00 16.86 -10.55
CA ASP A 158 -14.21 16.53 -9.77
C ASP A 158 -14.56 15.04 -9.72
N ARG A 159 -14.03 14.22 -10.64
CA ARG A 159 -14.38 12.79 -10.74
C ARG A 159 -13.29 11.92 -11.35
N LEU A 160 -13.14 10.71 -10.83
CA LEU A 160 -12.35 9.66 -11.46
C LEU A 160 -13.13 9.02 -12.63
N SER A 161 -12.42 8.54 -13.64
CA SER A 161 -12.98 7.68 -14.68
C SER A 161 -13.50 6.39 -14.03
N PRO A 162 -14.53 5.74 -14.61
CA PRO A 162 -15.17 4.57 -13.98
C PRO A 162 -14.19 3.44 -13.65
N GLU A 163 -13.19 3.23 -14.50
CA GLU A 163 -12.17 2.20 -14.32
C GLU A 163 -11.21 2.55 -13.17
N VAL A 164 -10.64 3.76 -13.16
CA VAL A 164 -9.76 4.24 -12.08
C VAL A 164 -10.53 4.29 -10.75
N ARG A 165 -11.77 4.76 -10.76
CA ARG A 165 -12.65 4.77 -9.57
C ARG A 165 -12.81 3.36 -8.99
N ARG A 166 -13.08 2.37 -9.85
CA ARG A 166 -13.20 0.97 -9.42
C ARG A 166 -11.87 0.44 -8.89
N PHE A 167 -10.76 0.77 -9.54
CA PHE A 167 -9.44 0.35 -9.11
C PHE A 167 -9.09 0.92 -7.73
N GLN A 168 -9.21 2.25 -7.57
CA GLN A 168 -8.99 2.93 -6.29
C GLN A 168 -9.91 2.39 -5.19
N ARG A 169 -11.18 2.10 -5.48
CA ARG A 169 -12.09 1.45 -4.51
C ARG A 169 -11.53 0.13 -3.97
N HIS A 170 -10.81 -0.64 -4.79
CA HIS A 170 -10.15 -1.86 -4.35
C HIS A 170 -8.92 -1.57 -3.48
N LEU A 171 -8.12 -0.57 -3.83
CA LEU A 171 -6.94 -0.15 -3.06
C LEU A 171 -7.33 0.42 -1.68
N PHE A 172 -8.39 1.22 -1.58
CA PHE A 172 -8.97 1.64 -0.28
C PHE A 172 -9.59 0.49 0.53
N GLY A 173 -9.45 -0.76 0.09
CA GLY A 173 -9.90 -1.98 0.77
C GLY A 173 -9.12 -2.37 2.03
N ASP A 174 -8.03 -1.67 2.32
CA ASP A 174 -7.15 -1.91 3.46
C ASP A 174 -7.76 -1.56 4.82
N ASP A 175 -8.95 -0.97 4.85
CA ASP A 175 -9.75 -0.82 6.06
C ASP A 175 -9.87 -2.14 6.85
N ARG A 176 -9.94 -3.27 6.12
CA ARG A 176 -9.99 -4.61 6.72
C ARG A 176 -8.64 -5.08 7.25
N TRP A 177 -7.54 -4.70 6.60
CA TRP A 177 -6.19 -5.04 7.05
C TRP A 177 -5.84 -4.27 8.32
N VAL A 178 -6.07 -2.95 8.34
CA VAL A 178 -5.85 -2.08 9.50
C VAL A 178 -6.58 -2.64 10.72
N ARG A 179 -7.87 -2.97 10.59
CA ARG A 179 -8.66 -3.57 11.66
C ARG A 179 -8.06 -4.89 12.17
N ARG A 180 -7.63 -5.78 11.26
CA ARG A 180 -7.04 -7.08 11.64
C ARG A 180 -5.71 -6.92 12.39
N VAL A 181 -4.91 -5.91 12.07
CA VAL A 181 -3.67 -5.63 12.80
C VAL A 181 -4.00 -5.15 14.22
N ASP A 182 -4.93 -4.20 14.35
CA ASP A 182 -5.37 -3.69 15.65
C ASP A 182 -5.92 -4.83 16.55
N GLU A 183 -6.77 -5.69 16.00
CA GLU A 183 -7.33 -6.87 16.66
C GLU A 183 -6.25 -7.91 17.02
N ALA A 184 -5.33 -8.24 16.10
CA ALA A 184 -4.33 -9.28 16.29
C ALA A 184 -3.32 -8.95 17.39
N TYR A 185 -3.01 -7.66 17.58
CA TYR A 185 -2.08 -7.20 18.61
C TYR A 185 -2.78 -6.62 19.83
N GLY A 186 -4.13 -6.59 19.87
CA GLY A 186 -4.92 -6.08 20.98
C GLY A 186 -4.57 -4.63 21.33
N LEU A 187 -4.32 -3.80 20.32
CA LEU A 187 -3.80 -2.45 20.53
C LEU A 187 -4.86 -1.47 21.05
N ASP A 188 -6.14 -1.72 20.74
CA ASP A 188 -7.27 -0.82 21.02
C ASP A 188 -6.94 0.62 20.58
N SER A 189 -6.38 0.75 19.38
CA SER A 189 -5.73 1.97 18.95
C SER A 189 -6.74 2.92 18.30
N ALA A 190 -6.97 4.06 18.97
CA ALA A 190 -7.74 5.16 18.41
C ALA A 190 -7.21 5.62 17.03
N LEU A 191 -5.90 5.47 16.81
CA LEU A 191 -5.25 5.82 15.55
C LEU A 191 -5.57 4.84 14.43
N PHE A 192 -5.46 3.53 14.67
CA PHE A 192 -5.87 2.51 13.70
C PHE A 192 -7.37 2.62 13.41
N GLY A 193 -8.18 2.89 14.45
CA GLY A 193 -9.60 3.16 14.27
C GLY A 193 -9.88 4.40 13.39
N LEU A 194 -9.05 5.43 13.44
CA LEU A 194 -9.16 6.58 12.53
C LEU A 194 -8.80 6.20 11.09
N TRP A 195 -7.69 5.50 10.88
CA TRP A 195 -7.29 5.05 9.54
C TRP A 195 -8.34 4.14 8.90
N GLU A 196 -8.85 3.17 9.67
CA GLU A 196 -9.92 2.27 9.23
C GLU A 196 -11.15 3.04 8.77
N ARG A 197 -11.59 4.06 9.54
CA ARG A 197 -12.73 4.90 9.16
C ARG A 197 -12.47 5.67 7.87
N LEU A 198 -11.32 6.33 7.75
CA LEU A 198 -10.97 7.10 6.55
C LEU A 198 -10.96 6.23 5.29
N LEU A 199 -10.30 5.07 5.34
CA LEU A 199 -10.22 4.12 4.23
C LEU A 199 -11.61 3.58 3.87
N ARG A 200 -12.39 3.19 4.88
CA ARG A 200 -13.76 2.67 4.68
C ARG A 200 -14.70 3.69 4.07
N ASP A 201 -14.69 4.91 4.59
CA ASP A 201 -15.57 5.98 4.12
C ASP A 201 -15.22 6.36 2.69
N GLU A 202 -13.93 6.40 2.36
CA GLU A 202 -13.49 6.64 0.98
C GLU A 202 -13.89 5.50 0.05
N ARG A 203 -13.67 4.25 0.45
CA ARG A 203 -14.10 3.08 -0.31
C ARG A 203 -15.61 3.06 -0.58
N ARG A 204 -16.43 3.49 0.39
CA ARG A 204 -17.89 3.63 0.25
C ARG A 204 -18.26 4.74 -0.73
N ARG A 205 -17.64 5.91 -0.59
CA ARG A 205 -17.79 7.03 -1.54
C ARG A 205 -17.47 6.63 -2.98
N LEU A 206 -16.34 5.94 -3.18
CA LEU A 206 -15.97 5.40 -4.49
C LEU A 206 -16.89 4.26 -4.95
N GLY A 207 -17.61 3.61 -4.04
CA GLY A 207 -18.68 2.66 -4.35
C GLY A 207 -20.00 3.28 -4.80
N GLY A 208 -20.24 4.55 -4.45
CA GLY A 208 -21.52 5.23 -4.65
C GLY A 208 -22.50 5.03 -3.49
N ASP A 209 -21.99 4.64 -2.33
CA ASP A 209 -22.73 4.49 -1.07
C ASP A 209 -22.73 5.80 -0.26
#